data_AF-A0AA47NUC9-F1
#
_entry.id   AF-A0AA47NUC9-F1
#
_cell.length_a   1.000
_cell.length_b   1.000
_cell.length_c   1.000
_cell.angle_alpha   90.00
_cell.angle_beta   90.00
_cell.angle_gamma   90.00
#
_symmetry.space_group_name_H-M   'P 1'
#
loop_
_entity.id
_entity.type
_entity.pdbx_description
1 polymer ?
#
loop_
_entity_poly.entity_id
_entity_poly.type
_entity_poly.pdbx_seq_one_letter_code
_entity_poly.pdbx_strand_id
1 'polypeptide(L)'
;MASNKDFTARTMGLCHTLVSTFSQSWLKRRDLAKAQVELQIPQHGLILSSVTVSSVKPFLKILTEDVLKPSDEDTALTSNIKRKMCSGFKDKYESAALQDLLAKACLLDPRYRGKSHR
;
A
#
# COMPACT_ATOMS: atom_id res chain seq x y z
N MET A 1 34.39 27.16 -0.56
CA MET A 1 34.51 25.81 0.05
C MET A 1 33.42 25.69 1.10
N ALA A 2 32.36 24.92 0.85
CA ALA A 2 31.30 24.73 1.86
C ALA A 2 31.92 24.07 3.10
N SER A 3 31.76 24.70 4.26
CA SER A 3 32.44 24.31 5.49
C SER A 3 31.87 22.97 5.97
N ASN A 4 32.72 22.02 6.36
CA ASN A 4 32.34 20.71 6.88
C ASN A 4 31.31 20.81 8.05
N LYS A 5 31.35 21.94 8.78
CA LYS A 5 30.39 22.30 9.83
C LYS A 5 28.95 22.44 9.31
N ASP A 6 28.76 22.99 8.11
CA ASP A 6 27.43 23.23 7.51
C ASP A 6 26.76 21.92 7.08
N PHE A 7 27.55 21.00 6.52
CA PHE A 7 27.07 19.65 6.16
C PHE A 7 26.66 18.87 7.42
N THR A 8 27.47 18.94 8.47
CA THR A 8 27.20 18.26 9.74
C THR A 8 25.93 18.79 10.42
N ALA A 9 25.77 20.12 10.47
CA ALA A 9 24.56 20.75 11.02
C ALA A 9 23.29 20.35 10.25
N ARG A 10 23.36 20.31 8.92
CA ARG A 10 22.24 19.90 8.06
C ARG A 10 21.86 18.44 8.26
N THR A 11 22.83 17.54 8.34
CA THR A 11 22.60 16.11 8.58
C THR A 11 21.94 15.88 9.94
N MET A 12 22.44 16.53 11.00
CA MET A 12 21.82 16.46 12.33
C MET A 12 20.37 16.98 12.34
N GLY A 13 20.09 18.06 11.60
CA GLY A 13 18.74 18.58 11.45
C GLY A 13 17.78 17.56 10.82
N LEU A 14 18.20 16.89 9.75
CA LEU A 14 17.42 15.84 9.10
C LEU A 14 17.17 14.64 10.02
N CYS A 15 18.20 14.20 10.75
CA CYS A 15 18.06 13.12 11.73
C CYS A 15 17.07 13.50 12.84
N HIS A 16 17.14 14.73 13.35
CA HIS A 16 16.21 15.23 14.37
C HIS A 16 14.78 15.28 13.83
N THR A 17 14.57 15.75 12.60
CA THR A 17 13.25 15.75 11.95
C THR A 17 12.70 14.33 11.85
N LEU A 18 13.50 13.37 11.35
CA LEU A 18 13.07 11.97 11.23
C LEU A 18 12.65 11.37 12.58
N VAL A 19 13.46 11.57 13.62
CA VAL A 19 13.14 11.12 14.98
C VAL A 19 11.88 11.79 15.52
N SER A 20 11.75 13.11 15.32
CA SER A 20 10.59 13.88 15.76
C SER A 20 9.31 13.41 15.07
N THR A 21 9.36 13.16 13.76
CA THR A 21 8.22 12.64 13.00
C THR A 21 7.81 11.25 13.49
N PHE A 22 8.77 10.37 13.76
CA PHE A 22 8.48 9.04 14.31
C PHE A 22 7.85 9.14 15.70
N SER A 23 8.39 9.97 16.59
CA SER A 23 7.85 10.23 17.92
C SER A 23 6.40 10.72 17.85
N GLN A 24 6.13 11.76 17.06
CA GLN A 24 4.77 12.28 16.87
C GLN A 24 3.81 11.25 16.27
N SER A 25 4.29 10.42 15.34
CA SER A 25 3.49 9.31 14.77
C SER A 25 3.12 8.30 15.86
N TRP A 26 4.07 7.92 16.71
CA TRP A 26 3.83 7.02 17.84
C TRP A 26 2.86 7.62 18.86
N LEU A 27 3.03 8.89 19.24
CA LEU A 27 2.10 9.60 20.14
C LEU A 27 0.68 9.60 19.59
N LYS A 28 0.49 9.98 18.31
CA LYS A 28 -0.84 9.98 17.67
C LYS A 28 -1.49 8.60 17.66
N ARG A 29 -0.73 7.53 17.41
CA ARG A 29 -1.23 6.15 17.45
C ARG A 29 -1.63 5.72 18.85
N ARG A 30 -0.83 6.09 19.86
CA ARG A 30 -1.12 5.82 21.27
C ARG A 30 -2.40 6.54 21.71
N ASP A 31 -2.53 7.81 21.38
CA ASP A 31 -3.67 8.64 21.80
C ASP A 31 -4.96 8.20 21.08
N LEU A 32 -4.87 7.82 19.81
CA LEU A 32 -5.97 7.18 19.09
C LEU A 32 -6.40 5.85 19.74
N ALA A 33 -5.44 5.00 20.14
CA ALA A 33 -5.77 3.75 20.83
C ALA A 33 -6.47 3.99 22.17
N LYS A 34 -6.06 5.01 22.94
CA LYS A 34 -6.74 5.40 24.18
C LYS A 34 -8.18 5.85 23.93
N ALA A 35 -8.38 6.74 22.96
CA ALA A 35 -9.71 7.21 22.59
C ALA A 35 -10.61 6.07 22.10
N GLN A 36 -10.04 5.09 21.40
CA GLN A 36 -10.77 3.90 20.96
C GLN A 36 -11.25 3.03 22.11
N VAL A 37 -10.41 2.83 23.13
CA VAL A 37 -10.78 2.12 24.36
C VAL A 37 -11.88 2.86 25.12
N GLU A 38 -11.72 4.19 25.28
CA GLU A 38 -12.67 5.03 26.00
C GLU A 38 -14.06 5.02 25.36
N LEU A 39 -14.12 5.09 24.03
CA LEU A 39 -15.37 5.09 23.27
C LEU A 39 -15.92 3.69 22.99
N GLN A 40 -15.30 2.63 23.51
CA GLN A 40 -15.63 1.22 23.23
C GLN A 40 -15.69 0.89 21.72
N ILE A 41 -14.91 1.60 20.90
CA ILE A 41 -14.85 1.38 19.46
C ILE A 41 -13.70 0.43 19.10
N PRO A 42 -13.85 -0.42 18.08
CA PRO A 42 -12.80 -1.33 17.66
C PRO A 42 -11.48 -0.60 17.36
N GLN A 43 -10.37 -1.17 17.81
CA GLN A 43 -9.03 -0.63 17.55
C GLN A 43 -8.63 -0.85 16.09
N HIS A 44 -9.02 0.08 15.22
CA HIS A 44 -8.64 0.11 13.82
C HIS A 44 -7.87 1.39 13.51
N GLY A 45 -6.83 1.32 12.68
CA GLY A 45 -6.18 2.53 12.17
C GLY A 45 -7.17 3.37 11.35
N LEU A 46 -6.90 4.66 11.17
CA LEU A 46 -7.64 5.49 10.21
C LEU A 46 -7.55 4.82 8.84
N ILE A 47 -8.67 4.30 8.35
CA ILE A 47 -8.78 3.80 6.98
C ILE A 47 -8.79 5.04 6.11
N LEU A 48 -7.70 5.27 5.37
CA LEU A 48 -7.72 6.23 4.27
C LEU A 48 -8.79 5.74 3.28
N SER A 49 -9.87 6.51 3.11
CA SER A 49 -10.92 6.23 2.13
C SER A 49 -10.45 6.43 0.68
N SER A 50 -9.24 6.98 0.49
CA SER A 50 -8.61 7.13 -0.81
C SER A 50 -7.86 5.87 -1.24
N VAL A 51 -8.03 5.52 -2.51
CA VAL A 51 -7.24 4.48 -3.15
C VAL A 51 -5.79 4.96 -3.25
N THR A 52 -4.88 4.22 -2.65
CA THR A 52 -3.45 4.46 -2.74
C THR A 52 -2.80 3.46 -3.69
N VAL A 53 -1.64 3.81 -4.24
CA VAL A 53 -0.84 2.95 -5.14
C VAL A 53 -0.59 1.55 -4.53
N SER A 54 -0.43 1.49 -3.21
CA SER A 54 -0.26 0.26 -2.43
C SER A 54 -1.46 -0.70 -2.44
N SER A 55 -2.65 -0.24 -2.81
CA SER A 55 -3.85 -1.09 -2.93
C SER A 55 -3.99 -1.73 -4.30
N VAL A 56 -3.28 -1.22 -5.31
CA VAL A 56 -3.47 -1.61 -6.71
C VAL A 56 -3.01 -3.05 -6.96
N LYS A 57 -1.82 -3.44 -6.51
CA LYS A 57 -1.31 -4.81 -6.71
C LYS A 57 -2.16 -5.90 -6.04
N PRO A 58 -2.49 -5.82 -4.73
CA PRO A 58 -3.31 -6.85 -4.11
C PRO A 58 -4.71 -6.90 -4.72
N PHE A 59 -5.27 -5.75 -5.12
CA PHE A 59 -6.56 -5.73 -5.81
C PHE A 59 -6.49 -6.36 -7.19
N LEU A 60 -5.48 -6.05 -8.01
CA LEU A 60 -5.29 -6.67 -9.33
C LEU A 60 -5.13 -8.19 -9.23
N LYS A 61 -4.42 -8.68 -8.21
CA LYS A 61 -4.28 -10.11 -7.94
C LYS A 61 -5.65 -10.76 -7.71
N ILE A 62 -6.42 -10.27 -6.73
CA ILE A 62 -7.77 -10.79 -6.41
C ILE A 62 -8.69 -10.71 -7.64
N LEU A 63 -8.70 -9.56 -8.32
CA LEU A 63 -9.59 -9.34 -9.45
C LEU A 63 -9.30 -10.32 -10.60
N THR A 64 -8.03 -10.61 -10.88
CA THR A 64 -7.64 -11.46 -12.02
C THR A 64 -7.58 -12.95 -11.69
N GLU A 65 -7.23 -13.32 -10.45
CA GLU A 65 -7.03 -14.71 -10.03
C GLU A 65 -8.29 -15.32 -9.40
N ASP A 66 -9.15 -14.52 -8.77
CA ASP A 66 -10.37 -15.00 -8.10
C ASP A 66 -11.64 -14.58 -8.85
N VAL A 67 -11.81 -13.29 -9.13
CA VAL A 67 -13.09 -12.74 -9.62
C VAL A 67 -13.28 -12.96 -11.13
N LEU A 68 -12.26 -12.67 -11.93
CA LEU A 68 -12.30 -12.74 -13.39
C LEU A 68 -11.63 -13.99 -13.94
N LYS A 69 -11.31 -14.97 -13.10
CA LYS A 69 -10.82 -16.26 -13.56
C LYS A 69 -11.93 -16.96 -14.36
N PRO A 70 -11.69 -17.33 -15.62
CA PRO A 70 -12.66 -18.12 -16.39
C PRO A 70 -12.91 -19.45 -15.67
N SER A 71 -14.18 -19.81 -15.53
CA SER A 71 -14.65 -21.07 -14.97
C SER A 71 -15.17 -21.97 -16.07
N ASP A 72 -15.13 -23.28 -15.86
CA ASP A 72 -15.70 -24.26 -16.79
C ASP A 72 -17.23 -24.12 -16.91
N GLU A 73 -17.87 -23.52 -15.89
CA GLU A 73 -19.30 -23.20 -15.87
C GLU A 73 -19.67 -21.93 -16.66
N ASP A 74 -18.67 -21.16 -17.13
CA ASP A 74 -18.94 -19.92 -17.87
C ASP A 74 -19.41 -20.21 -19.29
N THR A 75 -20.39 -19.44 -19.77
CA THR A 75 -20.71 -19.40 -21.20
C THR A 75 -19.49 -18.94 -22.01
N ALA A 76 -19.46 -19.30 -23.30
CA ALA A 76 -18.40 -18.85 -24.21
C ALA A 76 -18.23 -17.32 -24.23
N LEU A 77 -19.34 -16.58 -24.15
CA LEU A 77 -19.33 -15.12 -24.07
C LEU A 77 -18.72 -14.62 -22.75
N THR A 78 -19.17 -15.15 -21.61
CA THR A 78 -18.68 -14.77 -20.28
C THR A 78 -17.18 -15.03 -20.15
N SER A 79 -16.72 -16.19 -20.59
CA SER A 79 -15.29 -16.55 -20.63
C SER A 79 -14.47 -15.58 -21.49
N ASN A 80 -15.01 -15.18 -22.65
CA ASN A 80 -14.33 -14.23 -23.53
C ASN A 80 -14.22 -12.83 -22.89
N ILE A 81 -15.30 -12.35 -22.26
CA ILE A 81 -15.33 -11.07 -21.55
C ILE A 81 -14.32 -11.07 -20.40
N LYS A 82 -14.35 -12.10 -19.53
CA LYS A 82 -13.40 -12.27 -18.43
C LYS A 82 -11.96 -12.23 -18.92
N ARG A 83 -11.65 -12.96 -20.00
CA ARG A 83 -10.30 -12.99 -20.60
C ARG A 83 -9.87 -11.62 -21.12
N LYS A 84 -10.74 -10.90 -21.84
CA LYS A 84 -10.44 -9.56 -22.35
C LYS A 84 -10.25 -8.52 -21.24
N MET A 85 -11.02 -8.60 -20.16
CA MET A 85 -10.83 -7.74 -19.00
C MET A 85 -9.49 -8.02 -18.33
N CYS A 86 -9.17 -9.30 -18.09
CA CYS A 86 -7.89 -9.72 -17.54
C CYS A 86 -6.69 -9.27 -18.40
N SER A 87 -6.77 -9.41 -19.73
CA SER A 87 -5.70 -8.94 -20.62
C SER A 87 -5.53 -7.43 -20.54
N GLY A 88 -6.62 -6.66 -20.61
CA GLY A 88 -6.55 -5.20 -20.51
C GLY A 88 -5.91 -4.70 -19.20
N PHE A 89 -6.14 -5.41 -18.08
CA PHE A 89 -5.44 -5.10 -16.82
C PHE A 89 -3.97 -5.48 -16.88
N LYS A 90 -3.62 -6.68 -17.37
CA LYS A 90 -2.22 -7.10 -17.46
C LYS A 90 -1.42 -6.12 -18.31
N ASP A 91 -1.91 -5.80 -19.50
CA ASP A 91 -1.25 -4.89 -20.45
C ASP A 91 -1.04 -3.49 -19.82
N LYS A 92 -2.05 -2.96 -19.13
CA LYS A 92 -1.97 -1.64 -18.48
C LYS A 92 -0.97 -1.58 -17.33
N TYR A 93 -0.71 -2.71 -16.66
CA TYR A 93 0.15 -2.79 -15.48
C TYR A 93 1.43 -3.63 -15.72
N GLU A 94 1.76 -3.99 -16.97
CA GLU A 94 2.83 -4.96 -17.26
C GLU A 94 4.24 -4.42 -17.02
N SER A 95 4.43 -3.09 -17.13
CA SER A 95 5.78 -2.52 -17.13
C SER A 95 6.56 -2.82 -15.86
N ALA A 96 7.83 -3.22 -16.01
CA ALA A 96 8.68 -3.62 -14.90
C ALA A 96 8.84 -2.50 -13.85
N ALA A 97 8.96 -1.24 -14.31
CA ALA A 97 9.04 -0.08 -13.43
C ALA A 97 7.77 0.12 -12.60
N LEU A 98 6.59 -0.08 -13.21
CA LEU A 98 5.31 0.03 -12.51
C LEU A 98 5.13 -1.14 -11.54
N GLN A 99 5.47 -2.36 -11.92
CA GLN A 99 5.40 -3.53 -11.03
C GLN A 99 6.31 -3.41 -9.81
N ASP A 100 7.52 -2.87 -9.98
CA ASP A 100 8.45 -2.58 -8.88
C ASP A 100 7.90 -1.49 -7.95
N LEU A 101 7.38 -0.39 -8.52
CA LEU A 101 6.71 0.66 -7.74
C LEU A 101 5.53 0.11 -6.93
N LEU A 102 4.65 -0.66 -7.58
CA LEU A 102 3.51 -1.29 -6.95
C LEU A 102 3.95 -2.24 -5.83
N ALA A 103 4.98 -3.06 -6.06
CA ALA A 103 5.52 -3.97 -5.04
C ALA A 103 6.06 -3.20 -3.82
N LYS A 104 6.86 -2.15 -4.05
CA LYS A 104 7.41 -1.30 -2.98
C LYS A 104 6.31 -0.59 -2.19
N ALA A 105 5.35 0.01 -2.88
CA ALA A 105 4.22 0.68 -2.24
C ALA A 105 3.38 -0.31 -1.40
N CYS A 106 3.10 -1.51 -1.92
CA CYS A 106 2.37 -2.54 -1.18
C CYS A 106 3.15 -3.02 0.06
N LEU A 107 4.46 -3.24 -0.07
CA LEU A 107 5.31 -3.70 1.02
C LEU A 107 5.39 -2.68 2.16
N LEU A 108 5.45 -1.39 1.83
CA LEU A 108 5.54 -0.30 2.79
C LEU A 108 4.20 0.01 3.45
N ASP A 109 3.08 -0.40 2.86
CA ASP A 109 1.76 -0.17 3.41
C ASP A 109 1.45 -1.16 4.55
N PRO A 110 1.22 -0.67 5.79
CA PRO A 110 0.93 -1.53 6.92
C PRO A 110 -0.28 -2.45 6.72
N ARG A 111 -1.25 -2.09 5.87
CA ARG A 111 -2.46 -2.89 5.57
C ARG A 111 -2.14 -4.21 4.88
N TYR A 112 -1.03 -4.28 4.15
CA TYR A 112 -0.63 -5.44 3.36
C TYR A 112 0.64 -6.13 3.88
N ARG A 113 1.19 -5.65 5.00
CA ARG A 113 2.37 -6.21 5.67
C ARG A 113 2.11 -7.69 6.04
N GLY A 114 2.92 -8.60 5.51
CA GLY A 114 2.81 -10.05 5.76
C GLY A 114 1.96 -10.85 4.76
N LYS A 115 1.31 -10.21 3.76
CA LYS A 115 0.49 -10.90 2.73
C LYS A 115 1.20 -11.05 1.38
N SER A 116 2.46 -10.65 1.26
CA SER A 116 3.20 -10.65 -0.01
C SER A 116 3.80 -12.00 -0.41
N HIS A 117 3.70 -13.04 0.43
CA HIS A 117 4.14 -14.40 0.15
C HIS A 117 3.05 -15.40 0.56
N ARG A 118 2.03 -15.55 -0.29
CA ARG A 118 1.27 -16.78 -0.47
C ARG A 118 0.67 -16.80 -1.86
#